data_AF-A0A1J3IA71-F1
#
_entry.id   AF-A0A1J3IA71-F1
#
_cell.length_a   1.000
_cell.length_b   1.000
_cell.length_c   1.000
_cell.angle_alpha   90.00
_cell.angle_beta   90.00
_cell.angle_gamma   90.00
#
_symmetry.space_group_name_H-M   'P 1'
#
loop_
_entity.id
_entity.type
_entity.pdbx_description
1 polymer ?
#
loop_
_entity_poly.entity_id
_entity_poly.type
_entity_poly.pdbx_seq_one_letter_code
_entity_poly.pdbx_strand_id
1 'polypeptide(L)'
;TAWNSMINCFALHGRSDEAIAVFEEMMKLNSNDIKPDHITFIGLLNACTHGSLVSKGRAYFELMTNRFGIEPRIEHYGCLIDLLGRAGRFDEALEVIAV
;
A
#
# COMPACT_ATOMS: atom_id res chain seq x y z
N THR A 1 -14.78 -1.94 -0.69
CA THR A 1 -15.39 -1.90 -2.05
C THR A 1 -14.92 -3.10 -2.86
N ALA A 2 -15.51 -3.39 -4.03
CA ALA A 2 -15.03 -4.47 -4.91
C ALA A 2 -13.54 -4.30 -5.29
N TRP A 3 -13.10 -3.06 -5.49
CA TRP A 3 -11.70 -2.71 -5.71
C TRP A 3 -10.80 -3.13 -4.55
N ASN A 4 -11.15 -2.76 -3.32
CA ASN A 4 -10.38 -3.17 -2.14
C ASN A 4 -10.35 -4.70 -2.01
N SER A 5 -11.46 -5.40 -2.29
CA SER A 5 -11.48 -6.86 -2.26
C SER A 5 -10.54 -7.48 -3.29
N MET A 6 -10.52 -6.97 -4.53
CA MET A 6 -9.62 -7.45 -5.58
C MET A 6 -8.15 -7.20 -5.22
N ILE A 7 -7.80 -5.98 -4.82
CA ILE A 7 -6.43 -5.61 -4.43
C ILE A 7 -5.94 -6.50 -3.28
N ASN A 8 -6.72 -6.61 -2.20
CA ASN A 8 -6.33 -7.41 -1.04
C ASN A 8 -6.25 -8.90 -1.38
N CYS A 9 -7.16 -9.43 -2.21
CA CYS A 9 -7.12 -10.82 -2.63
C CYS A 9 -5.82 -11.13 -3.37
N PHE A 10 -5.42 -10.31 -4.35
CA PHE A 10 -4.16 -10.50 -5.05
C PHE A 10 -2.95 -10.35 -4.12
N ALA A 11 -2.95 -9.32 -3.26
CA ALA A 11 -1.88 -9.09 -2.28
C ALA A 11 -1.66 -10.31 -1.37
N LEU A 12 -2.73 -10.87 -0.79
CA LEU A 12 -2.68 -12.02 0.12
C LEU A 12 -2.11 -13.29 -0.53
N HIS A 13 -2.25 -13.42 -1.85
CA HIS A 13 -1.71 -14.56 -2.61
C HIS A 13 -0.33 -14.27 -3.22
N GLY A 14 0.34 -13.19 -2.82
CA GLY A 14 1.65 -12.81 -3.33
C GLY A 14 1.66 -12.29 -4.77
N ARG A 15 0.47 -12.08 -5.36
CA ARG A 15 0.25 -11.61 -6.73
C ARG A 15 0.35 -10.08 -6.79
N SER A 16 1.56 -9.60 -6.50
CA SER A 16 1.83 -8.19 -6.20
C SER A 16 1.61 -7.29 -7.42
N ASP A 17 2.03 -7.75 -8.60
CA ASP A 17 1.86 -6.99 -9.83
C ASP A 17 0.38 -6.90 -10.24
N GLU A 18 -0.42 -7.94 -10.03
CA GLU A 18 -1.86 -7.90 -10.27
C GLU A 18 -2.59 -6.99 -9.29
N ALA A 19 -2.20 -6.99 -8.01
CA ALA A 19 -2.76 -6.05 -7.03
C ALA A 19 -2.51 -4.59 -7.44
N ILE A 20 -1.31 -4.30 -7.93
CA ILE A 20 -0.92 -2.97 -8.43
C ILE A 20 -1.70 -2.63 -9.71
N ALA A 21 -1.80 -3.56 -10.65
CA ALA A 21 -2.55 -3.35 -11.89
C ALA A 21 -4.03 -3.02 -11.62
N VAL A 22 -4.66 -3.68 -10.64
CA VAL A 22 -6.05 -3.36 -10.23
C VAL A 22 -6.15 -1.93 -9.70
N PHE A 23 -5.18 -1.46 -8.92
CA PHE A 23 -5.15 -0.07 -8.46
C PHE A 23 -4.95 0.92 -9.63
N GLU A 24 -4.08 0.60 -10.58
CA GLU A 24 -3.87 1.43 -11.77
C GLU A 24 -5.15 1.55 -12.62
N GLU A 25 -5.90 0.45 -12.78
CA GLU A 25 -7.21 0.46 -13.42
C GLU A 25 -8.23 1.30 -12.64
N MET A 26 -8.25 1.17 -11.31
CA MET A 26 -9.06 2.03 -10.44
C MET A 26 -8.77 3.52 -10.69
N MET A 27 -7.50 3.88 -10.92
CA MET A 27 -7.08 5.27 -11.16
C MET A 27 -7.41 5.81 -12.55
N LYS A 28 -7.61 4.93 -13.54
CA LYS A 28 -8.03 5.32 -14.89
C LYS A 28 -9.52 5.65 -14.96
N LEU A 29 -10.32 5.09 -14.05
CA LEU A 29 -11.76 5.31 -14.03
C LEU A 29 -12.10 6.67 -13.45
N ASN A 30 -12.43 7.62 -14.32
CA ASN A 30 -12.98 8.91 -13.92
C ASN A 30 -14.37 8.73 -13.33
N SER A 31 -14.47 8.79 -12.00
CA SER A 31 -15.75 8.94 -11.32
C SER A 31 -15.54 9.60 -9.97
N ASN A 32 -16.34 10.63 -9.67
CA ASN A 32 -16.37 11.24 -8.35
C ASN A 32 -16.67 10.23 -7.23
N ASP A 33 -17.17 9.04 -7.60
CA ASP A 33 -17.67 7.99 -6.73
C ASP A 33 -16.64 6.89 -6.40
N ILE A 34 -15.55 6.76 -7.18
CA ILE A 34 -14.54 5.71 -6.96
C ILE A 34 -13.20 6.38 -6.63
N LYS A 35 -12.87 6.38 -5.34
CA LYS A 35 -11.61 6.93 -4.82
C LYS A 35 -10.91 5.92 -3.93
N PRO A 36 -9.56 5.90 -3.93
CA PRO A 36 -8.80 5.11 -2.97
C PRO A 36 -9.17 5.54 -1.56
N ASP A 37 -9.21 4.58 -0.66
CA ASP A 37 -9.36 4.80 0.76
C ASP A 37 -8.22 4.13 1.53
N HIS A 38 -8.23 4.29 2.85
CA HIS A 38 -7.26 3.64 3.75
C HIS A 38 -7.12 2.12 3.50
N ILE A 39 -8.21 1.42 3.18
CA ILE A 39 -8.16 -0.03 2.93
C ILE A 39 -7.50 -0.33 1.58
N THR A 40 -7.67 0.54 0.57
CA THR A 40 -6.93 0.44 -0.70
C THR A 40 -5.42 0.44 -0.46
N PHE A 41 -4.94 1.38 0.37
CA PHE A 41 -3.51 1.53 0.64
C PHE A 41 -2.93 0.43 1.52
N ILE A 42 -3.70 -0.11 2.48
CA ILE A 42 -3.28 -1.33 3.20
C ILE A 42 -3.02 -2.48 2.22
N GLY A 43 -3.93 -2.70 1.26
CA GLY A 43 -3.77 -3.74 0.24
C GLY A 43 -2.54 -3.54 -0.64
N LEU A 44 -2.28 -2.30 -1.07
CA LEU A 44 -1.09 -1.95 -1.85
C LEU A 44 0.21 -2.15 -1.08
N LEU A 45 0.25 -1.75 0.19
CA LEU A 45 1.44 -1.90 1.04
C LEU A 45 1.72 -3.38 1.29
N ASN A 46 0.69 -4.19 1.58
CA ASN A 46 0.84 -5.64 1.73
C ASN A 46 1.32 -6.31 0.43
N ALA A 47 0.79 -5.91 -0.73
CA ALA A 47 1.30 -6.37 -2.01
C ALA A 47 2.80 -6.03 -2.17
N CYS A 48 3.21 -4.81 -1.80
CA CYS A 48 4.63 -4.45 -1.84
C CYS A 48 5.48 -5.29 -0.89
N THR A 49 4.98 -5.59 0.32
CA THR A 49 5.64 -6.45 1.30
C THR A 49 5.88 -7.85 0.73
N HIS A 50 4.85 -8.48 0.16
CA HIS A 50 4.97 -9.82 -0.40
C HIS A 50 5.81 -9.87 -1.69
N GLY A 51 5.79 -8.80 -2.49
CA GLY A 51 6.60 -8.67 -3.69
C GLY A 51 8.04 -8.17 -3.44
N SER A 52 8.43 -7.89 -2.19
CA SER A 52 9.71 -7.24 -1.86
C SER A 52 9.94 -5.90 -2.60
N LEU A 53 8.85 -5.16 -2.88
CA LEU A 53 8.84 -3.94 -3.70
C LEU A 53 9.02 -2.69 -2.83
N VAL A 54 10.16 -2.57 -2.14
CA VAL A 54 10.38 -1.53 -1.11
C VAL A 54 10.19 -0.11 -1.64
N SER A 55 10.71 0.18 -2.83
CA SER A 55 10.57 1.51 -3.45
C SER A 55 9.12 1.85 -3.80
N LYS A 56 8.33 0.86 -4.27
CA LYS A 56 6.90 1.08 -4.56
C LYS A 56 6.09 1.25 -3.29
N GLY A 57 6.37 0.46 -2.24
CA GLY A 57 5.66 0.58 -0.96
C GLY A 57 5.81 1.98 -0.35
N ARG A 58 7.02 2.54 -0.37
CA ARG A 58 7.26 3.95 0.01
C ARG A 58 6.48 4.92 -0.85
N ALA A 59 6.57 4.78 -2.17
CA ALA A 59 5.86 5.66 -3.09
C ALA A 59 4.33 5.62 -2.84
N TYR A 60 3.74 4.46 -2.54
CA TYR A 60 2.32 4.35 -2.20
C TYR A 60 1.99 4.97 -0.84
N PHE A 61 2.85 4.81 0.16
CA PHE A 61 2.67 5.45 1.46
C PHE A 61 2.67 6.98 1.34
N GLU A 62 3.61 7.55 0.57
CA GLU A 62 3.66 8.99 0.28
C GLU A 62 2.50 9.45 -0.62
N LEU A 63 2.10 8.64 -1.59
CA LEU A 63 0.97 8.95 -2.49
C LEU A 63 -0.34 9.07 -1.69
N MET A 64 -0.56 8.19 -0.71
CA MET A 64 -1.72 8.16 0.17
C MET A 64 -1.95 9.52 0.85
N THR A 65 -0.89 10.09 1.42
CA THR A 65 -0.95 11.37 2.13
C THR A 65 -0.95 12.54 1.16
N ASN A 66 0.04 12.62 0.28
CA ASN A 66 0.31 13.81 -0.53
C ASN A 66 -0.75 14.04 -1.61
N ARG A 67 -1.29 12.97 -2.20
CA ARG A 67 -2.26 13.08 -3.31
C ARG A 67 -3.69 12.85 -2.86
N PHE A 68 -3.92 11.89 -1.95
CA PHE A 68 -5.26 11.52 -1.54
C PHE A 68 -5.69 12.11 -0.19
N GLY A 69 -4.79 12.76 0.55
CA GLY A 69 -5.10 13.37 1.85
C GLY A 69 -5.54 12.34 2.89
N ILE A 70 -5.12 11.08 2.74
CA ILE A 70 -5.47 10.01 3.65
C ILE A 70 -4.38 9.95 4.71
N GLU A 71 -4.74 10.30 5.94
CA GLU A 71 -3.84 10.23 7.07
C GLU A 71 -3.45 8.77 7.38
N PRO A 72 -2.15 8.48 7.59
CA PRO A 72 -1.72 7.15 7.98
C PRO A 72 -2.33 6.73 9.32
N ARG A 73 -2.49 5.41 9.47
CA ARG A 73 -3.02 4.76 10.67
C ARG A 73 -2.07 3.64 11.05
N ILE A 74 -2.26 3.08 12.23
CA ILE A 74 -1.39 2.02 12.78
C ILE A 74 -1.23 0.85 11.81
N GLU A 75 -2.26 0.51 11.04
CA GLU A 75 -2.21 -0.56 10.04
C GLU A 75 -1.24 -0.22 8.89
N HIS A 76 -1.25 1.02 8.42
CA HIS A 76 -0.34 1.47 7.34
C HIS A 76 1.12 1.47 7.80
N TYR A 77 1.37 1.94 9.01
CA TYR A 77 2.71 1.90 9.61
C TYR A 77 3.17 0.46 9.82
N GLY A 78 2.29 -0.42 10.30
CA GLY A 78 2.56 -1.85 10.42
C GLY A 78 2.99 -2.49 9.10
N CYS A 79 2.29 -2.19 8.00
CA CYS A 79 2.66 -2.67 6.67
C CYS A 79 4.03 -2.13 6.22
N LEU A 80 4.31 -0.83 6.46
CA LEU A 80 5.59 -0.22 6.09
C LEU A 80 6.76 -0.81 6.89
N ILE A 81 6.58 -1.02 8.20
CA ILE A 81 7.58 -1.66 9.07
C ILE A 81 7.83 -3.11 8.62
N ASP A 82 6.80 -3.90 8.32
CA ASP A 82 6.97 -5.28 7.82
C ASP A 82 7.74 -5.30 6.49
N LEU A 83 7.40 -4.40 5.56
CA LEU A 83 8.11 -4.25 4.29
C LEU A 83 9.60 -3.95 4.49
N LEU A 84 9.94 -2.98 5.36
CA LEU A 84 11.32 -2.59 5.63
C LEU A 84 12.10 -3.69 6.36
N GLY A 85 11.48 -4.30 7.38
CA GLY A 85 12.09 -5.37 8.16
C GLY A 85 12.44 -6.58 7.30
N ARG A 86 11.55 -7.02 6.42
CA ARG A 86 11.82 -8.13 5.47
C ARG A 86 12.90 -7.81 4.46
N ALA A 87 13.07 -6.54 4.10
CA ALA A 87 14.13 -6.08 3.23
C ALA A 87 15.47 -5.85 3.95
N GLY A 88 15.54 -6.07 5.27
CA GLY A 88 16.72 -5.83 6.09
C GLY A 88 17.03 -4.35 6.34
N ARG A 89 16.09 -3.44 6.06
CA ARG A 89 16.23 -1.99 6.27
C ARG A 89 15.79 -1.60 7.69
N PHE A 90 16.48 -2.15 8.69
CA PHE A 90 16.07 -2.02 10.10
C PHE A 90 16.17 -0.60 10.65
N ASP A 91 17.20 0.16 10.27
CA ASP A 91 17.36 1.54 10.73
C ASP A 91 16.14 2.39 10.34
N GLU A 92 15.68 2.23 9.10
CA GLU A 92 14.47 2.91 8.62
C GLU A 92 13.19 2.39 9.27
N ALA A 93 13.11 1.08 9.56
CA ALA A 93 11.97 0.54 10.28
C ALA A 93 11.87 1.15 11.69
N LEU A 94 13.00 1.39 12.35
CA LEU A 94 13.08 2.06 13.65
C LEU A 94 12.71 3.55 13.57
N GLU A 95 13.12 4.25 12.51
CA GLU A 95 12.71 5.64 12.28
C GLU A 95 11.19 5.77 12.17
N VAL A 96 10.51 4.82 11.52
CA VAL A 96 9.04 4.80 11.41
C VAL A 96 8.36 4.60 12.77
N ILE A 97 8.97 3.84 13.69
CA ILE A 97 8.44 3.62 15.05
C ILE A 97 8.59 4.87 15.91
N ALA A 98 9.57 5.72 15.61
CA ALA A 98 9.86 6.94 16.38
C ALA A 98 8.93 8.12 16.04
N VAL A 99 7.97 7.94 15.12
CA VAL A 99 6.98 8.94 14.68
C VAL A 99 5.79 9.02 15.64
#